data_AF-A0A1G9X0V0-F1
#
_entry.id   AF-A0A1G9X0V0-F1
#
_cell.length_a   1.000
_cell.length_b   1.000
_cell.length_c   1.000
_cell.angle_alpha   90.00
_cell.angle_beta   90.00
_cell.angle_gamma   90.00
#
_symmetry.space_group_name_H-M   'P 1'
#
loop_
_entity.id
_entity.type
_entity.pdbx_description
1 polymer ?
#
loop_
_entity_poly.entity_id
_entity_poly.type
_entity_poly.pdbx_seq_one_letter_code
_entity_poly.pdbx_strand_id
1 'polypeptide(L)'
;MTAEVMSLKKEDIPLEAAMTAIKRAQQWTELAQTDPAKFTESQNHLTYAQEQLALAHQSLNWLNEEEKKQLQRADDLLRLLKQTQQSIIR
;
A
#
# COMPACT_ATOMS: atom_id res chain seq x y z
N MET A 1 10.49 28.98 -22.95
CA MET A 1 10.47 27.94 -21.91
C MET A 1 9.15 28.05 -21.17
N THR A 2 8.11 27.38 -21.65
CA THR A 2 6.85 27.24 -20.94
C THR A 2 6.94 25.96 -20.13
N ALA A 3 7.06 26.09 -18.81
CA ALA A 3 6.84 24.99 -17.91
C ALA A 3 5.34 24.65 -17.99
N GLU A 4 4.99 23.67 -18.83
CA GLU A 4 3.72 22.98 -18.73
C GLU A 4 3.72 22.29 -17.36
N VAL A 5 3.09 22.96 -16.40
CA VAL A 5 2.71 22.36 -15.12
C VAL A 5 1.82 21.19 -15.50
N MET A 6 2.37 19.97 -15.47
CA MET A 6 1.61 18.74 -15.59
C MET A 6 0.53 18.77 -14.52
N SER A 7 -0.66 19.15 -14.93
CA SER A 7 -1.86 19.12 -14.12
C SER A 7 -2.20 17.65 -13.93
N LEU A 8 -1.62 17.01 -12.91
CA LEU A 8 -2.04 15.68 -12.44
C LEU A 8 -3.56 15.76 -12.24
N LYS A 9 -4.31 15.09 -13.11
CA LYS A 9 -5.76 15.05 -12.94
C LYS A 9 -6.04 14.26 -11.66
N LYS A 10 -7.08 14.64 -10.93
CA LYS A 10 -7.53 13.93 -9.72
C LYS A 10 -7.81 12.43 -9.98
N GLU A 11 -7.97 12.06 -11.25
CA GLU A 11 -8.14 10.70 -11.77
C GLU A 11 -6.85 9.84 -11.71
N ASP A 12 -5.67 10.44 -11.51
CA ASP A 12 -4.38 9.75 -11.41
C ASP A 12 -3.87 9.59 -9.96
N ILE A 13 -4.71 9.89 -8.96
CA ILE A 13 -4.28 9.83 -7.55
C ILE A 13 -3.95 8.38 -7.17
N PRO A 14 -2.70 8.05 -6.76
CA PRO A 14 -2.28 6.67 -6.49
C PRO A 14 -2.94 5.98 -5.29
N LEU A 15 -3.88 6.67 -4.61
CA LEU A 15 -4.50 6.19 -3.38
C LEU A 15 -5.31 4.92 -3.60
N GLU A 16 -6.12 4.85 -4.66
CA GLU A 16 -6.92 3.64 -4.95
C GLU A 16 -6.03 2.42 -5.23
N ALA A 17 -4.94 2.63 -5.97
CA ALA A 17 -3.94 1.61 -6.24
C ALA A 17 -3.28 1.14 -4.93
N ALA A 18 -2.94 2.06 -4.03
CA ALA A 18 -2.40 1.74 -2.71
C ALA A 18 -3.39 0.94 -1.86
N MET A 19 -4.67 1.34 -1.80
CA MET A 19 -5.70 0.59 -1.06
C MET A 19 -5.88 -0.83 -1.61
N THR A 20 -5.90 -0.96 -2.93
CA THR A 20 -6.02 -2.28 -3.60
C THR A 20 -4.81 -3.16 -3.31
N ALA A 21 -3.61 -2.60 -3.35
CA ALA A 21 -2.39 -3.33 -3.03
C ALA A 21 -2.36 -3.79 -1.57
N ILE A 22 -2.81 -2.95 -0.63
CA ILE A 22 -2.91 -3.28 0.79
C ILE A 22 -3.91 -4.41 1.04
N LYS A 23 -5.08 -4.37 0.39
CA LYS A 23 -6.07 -5.45 0.49
C LYS A 23 -5.50 -6.79 -0.01
N ARG A 24 -4.75 -6.79 -1.11
CA ARG A 24 -4.08 -7.99 -1.62
C ARG A 24 -3.00 -8.48 -0.67
N ALA A 25 -2.17 -7.58 -0.14
CA ALA A 25 -1.14 -7.92 0.84
C ALA A 25 -1.75 -8.56 2.09
N GLN A 26 -2.89 -8.04 2.57
CA GLN A 26 -3.62 -8.64 3.68
C GLN A 26 -4.06 -10.08 3.37
N GLN A 27 -4.72 -10.30 2.23
CA GLN A 27 -5.18 -11.64 1.83
C GLN A 27 -4.03 -12.65 1.77
N TRP A 28 -2.90 -12.27 1.19
CA TRP A 28 -1.74 -13.16 1.12
C TRP A 28 -1.05 -13.36 2.46
N THR A 29 -1.05 -12.36 3.35
CA THR A 29 -0.54 -12.51 4.72
C THR A 29 -1.42 -13.48 5.53
N GLU A 30 -2.75 -13.44 5.35
CA GLU A 30 -3.67 -14.41 5.94
C GLU A 30 -3.43 -15.83 5.40
N LEU A 31 -3.23 -15.98 4.09
CA LEU A 31 -2.89 -17.26 3.49
C LEU A 31 -1.54 -17.80 4.00
N ALA A 32 -0.51 -16.95 4.10
CA ALA A 32 0.82 -17.34 4.56
C ALA A 32 0.85 -17.81 6.02
N GLN A 33 -0.12 -17.38 6.85
CA GLN A 33 -0.26 -17.87 8.23
C GLN A 33 -0.73 -19.33 8.30
N THR A 34 -1.40 -19.83 7.26
CA THR A 34 -1.97 -21.18 7.23
C THR A 34 -1.23 -22.11 6.26
N ASP A 35 -0.59 -21.56 5.24
CA ASP A 35 0.19 -22.28 4.24
C ASP A 35 1.59 -21.64 4.06
N PRO A 36 2.66 -22.27 4.58
CA PRO A 36 4.03 -21.78 4.43
C PRO A 36 4.47 -21.60 2.96
N ALA A 37 3.87 -22.32 2.00
CA ALA A 37 4.20 -22.15 0.59
C ALA A 37 3.77 -20.78 0.04
N LYS A 38 2.84 -20.08 0.71
CA LYS A 38 2.40 -18.73 0.33
C LYS A 38 3.24 -17.62 0.92
N PHE A 39 4.22 -17.96 1.76
CA PHE A 39 5.03 -16.99 2.47
C PHE A 39 5.75 -16.00 1.54
N THR A 40 6.41 -16.50 0.50
CA THR A 40 7.13 -15.66 -0.47
C THR A 40 6.18 -14.75 -1.25
N GLU A 41 5.02 -15.25 -1.67
CA GLU A 41 4.05 -14.45 -2.42
C GLU A 41 3.45 -13.34 -1.55
N SER A 42 3.21 -13.64 -0.27
CA SER A 42 2.85 -12.62 0.71
C SER A 42 3.90 -11.51 0.84
N GLN A 43 5.19 -11.87 0.89
CA GLN A 43 6.26 -10.87 0.91
C GLN A 43 6.26 -10.00 -0.35
N ASN A 44 6.05 -10.59 -1.53
CA ASN A 44 5.96 -9.84 -2.79
C ASN A 44 4.82 -8.81 -2.74
N HIS A 45 3.65 -9.21 -2.26
CA HIS A 45 2.51 -8.31 -2.14
C HIS A 45 2.71 -7.22 -1.08
N LEU A 46 3.40 -7.51 0.03
CA LEU A 46 3.77 -6.49 1.03
C LEU A 46 4.74 -5.45 0.46
N THR A 47 5.72 -5.88 -0.34
CA THR A 47 6.65 -4.98 -1.03
C THR A 47 5.90 -4.10 -2.04
N TYR A 48 5.05 -4.71 -2.86
CA TYR A 48 4.24 -3.96 -3.83
C TYR A 48 3.32 -2.94 -3.15
N ALA A 49 2.66 -3.31 -2.05
CA ALA A 49 1.82 -2.39 -1.29
C ALA A 49 2.61 -1.21 -0.70
N GLN A 50 3.85 -1.45 -0.25
CA GLN A 50 4.74 -0.39 0.20
C GLN A 50 5.08 0.60 -0.92
N GLU A 51 5.37 0.11 -2.12
CA GLU A 51 5.66 0.95 -3.28
C GLU A 51 4.47 1.83 -3.66
N GLN A 52 3.26 1.24 -3.69
CA GLN A 52 2.04 2.00 -4.01
C GLN A 52 1.73 3.06 -2.94
N LEU A 53 1.93 2.74 -1.65
CA LEU A 53 1.80 3.74 -0.58
C LEU A 53 2.82 4.87 -0.73
N ALA A 54 4.07 4.56 -1.06
CA ALA A 54 5.09 5.58 -1.29
C ALA A 54 4.70 6.53 -2.44
N LEU A 55 4.11 6.01 -3.52
CA LEU A 55 3.56 6.83 -4.60
C LEU A 55 2.38 7.69 -4.15
N ALA A 56 1.46 7.13 -3.36
CA ALA A 56 0.32 7.88 -2.81
C ALA A 56 0.77 9.02 -1.88
N HIS A 57 1.82 8.79 -1.08
CA HIS A 57 2.44 9.82 -0.24
C HIS A 57 3.05 10.98 -1.03
N GLN A 58 3.58 10.74 -2.23
CA GLN A 58 4.04 11.83 -3.11
C GLN A 58 2.90 12.77 -3.53
N SER A 59 1.67 12.28 -3.50
CA SER A 59 0.46 13.03 -3.85
C SER A 59 -0.25 13.65 -2.64
N LEU A 60 0.35 13.62 -1.43
CA LEU A 60 -0.31 14.01 -0.17
C LEU A 60 -0.86 15.44 -0.17
N ASN A 61 -0.21 16.37 -0.87
CA ASN A 61 -0.67 17.76 -1.02
C ASN A 61 -1.97 17.91 -1.84
N TRP A 62 -2.36 16.86 -2.58
CA TRP A 62 -3.50 16.84 -3.49
C TRP A 62 -4.68 16.05 -2.90
N LEU A 63 -4.42 15.34 -1.79
CA LEU A 63 -5.42 14.58 -1.05
C LEU A 63 -6.25 15.50 -0.14
N ASN A 64 -7.54 15.22 -0.07
CA ASN A 64 -8.40 15.79 0.95
C ASN A 64 -8.21 15.09 2.31
N GLU A 65 -8.82 15.63 3.37
CA GLU A 65 -8.63 15.09 4.73
C GLU A 65 -9.11 13.64 4.91
N GLU A 66 -10.15 13.22 4.19
CA GLU A 66 -10.60 11.81 4.25
C GLU A 66 -9.61 10.89 3.53
N GLU A 67 -9.12 11.30 2.36
CA GLU A 67 -8.10 10.58 1.61
C GLU A 67 -6.79 10.45 2.40
N LYS A 68 -6.37 11.50 3.11
CA LYS A 68 -5.21 11.44 4.02
C LYS A 68 -5.42 10.45 5.17
N LYS A 69 -6.62 10.40 5.75
CA LYS A 69 -6.96 9.41 6.79
C LYS A 69 -6.93 7.99 6.23
N GLN A 70 -7.39 7.78 5.00
CA GLN A 70 -7.32 6.48 4.34
C GLN A 70 -5.87 6.05 4.11
N LEU A 71 -5.02 6.99 3.64
CA LEU A 71 -3.59 6.75 3.46
C LEU A 71 -2.92 6.36 4.78
N GLN A 72 -3.19 7.11 5.85
CA GLN A 72 -2.68 6.81 7.20
C GLN A 72 -3.12 5.42 7.71
N ARG A 73 -4.41 5.08 7.53
CA ARG A 73 -4.93 3.75 7.91
C ARG A 73 -4.22 2.63 7.14
N ALA A 74 -3.90 2.88 5.87
CA ALA A 74 -3.20 1.91 5.04
C ALA A 74 -1.73 1.74 5.44
N ASP A 75 -1.03 2.81 5.87
CA ASP A 75 0.31 2.71 6.46
C ASP A 75 0.30 1.86 7.73
N ASP A 76 -0.67 2.11 8.63
CA ASP A 76 -0.82 1.34 9.87
C ASP A 76 -1.11 -0.12 9.59
N LEU A 77 -1.97 -0.41 8.62
CA LEU A 77 -2.25 -1.78 8.21
C LEU A 77 -1.01 -2.45 7.59
N LEU A 78 -0.27 -1.78 6.71
CA LEU A 78 0.98 -2.33 6.16
C LEU A 78 1.98 -2.69 7.26
N ARG A 79 2.11 -1.82 8.27
CA ARG A 79 2.98 -2.05 9.43
C ARG A 79 2.56 -3.32 10.18
N LEU A 80 1.26 -3.47 10.47
CA LEU A 80 0.73 -4.66 11.13
C LEU A 80 0.98 -5.92 10.30
N LEU A 81 0.68 -5.90 9.01
CA LEU A 81 0.88 -7.06 8.13
C LEU A 81 2.35 -7.50 8.07
N LYS A 82 3.29 -6.55 8.01
CA LYS A 82 4.73 -6.86 8.08
C LYS A 82 5.12 -7.49 9.42
N GLN A 83 4.57 -7.03 10.54
CA GLN A 83 4.79 -7.63 11.84
C GLN A 83 4.23 -9.06 11.90
N THR A 84 3.03 -9.27 11.37
CA THR A 84 2.44 -10.61 11.24
C THR A 84 3.33 -11.51 10.39
N GLN A 85 3.79 -11.06 9.23
CA GLN A 85 4.68 -11.83 8.36
C GLN A 85 5.99 -12.22 9.07
N GLN A 86 6.58 -11.32 9.86
CA GLN A 86 7.78 -11.62 10.64
C GLN A 86 7.53 -12.65 11.76
N SER A 87 6.31 -12.71 12.31
CA SER A 87 5.97 -13.69 13.33
C SER A 87 5.80 -15.11 12.78
N ILE A 88 5.52 -15.29 11.49
CA ILE A 88 5.39 -16.60 10.85
C ILE A 88 6.74 -17.33 10.76
N ILE A 89 7.85 -16.59 10.65
CA ILE A 89 9.19 -17.17 10.52
C ILE A 89 9.76 -17.61 11.88
N ARG A 90 9.17 -17.16 13.00
CA ARG A 90 9.68 -17.43 14.35
C ARG A 90 9.18 -18.75 14.90
#